data_AF-A0A7C5SEH1-F1
#
_entry.id   AF-A0A7C5SEH1-F1
#
_cell.length_a   1.000
_cell.length_b   1.000
_cell.length_c   1.000
_cell.angle_alpha   90.00
_cell.angle_beta   90.00
_cell.angle_gamma   90.00
#
_symmetry.space_group_name_H-M   'P 1'
#
loop_
_entity.id
_entity.type
_entity.pdbx_description
1 polymer ?
#
loop_
_entity_poly.entity_id
_entity_poly.type
_entity_poly.pdbx_seq_one_letter_code
_entity_poly.pdbx_strand_id
1 'polypeptide(L)'
;MSAAITRKSELAGRLGELPPALTQGLAVRAALRTVALLEPWLAADEEAAAPMLLPTLRALAVGHAAAVKLAAGGHVGALAALSDAGLTTAAVDEAVKHATKAVALATSVIVGTQAKNVFHIARIAFSASVRAAFCLCSNAAAGPDAALRAIMFIAEETKTFPAAAADCAAADAEDAAAWLAATPLWLGKEPRWSAEGWPAMKSRLLARDGEEWRVWTDWYEARRDPQAGDATALEVAVFRLDEMHWRNGPKEANPLLARFIG
;
A
#
# COMPACT_ATOMS: atom_id res chain seq x y z
N MET A 1 20.27 -22.79 -3.88
CA MET A 1 19.52 -22.58 -2.62
C MET A 1 20.31 -21.75 -1.61
N SER A 2 21.60 -22.06 -1.36
CA SER A 2 22.46 -21.32 -0.41
C SER A 2 22.47 -19.79 -0.61
N ALA A 3 22.75 -19.30 -1.83
CA ALA A 3 22.83 -17.85 -2.09
C ALA A 3 21.51 -17.07 -1.93
N ALA A 4 20.35 -17.73 -1.98
CA ALA A 4 19.05 -17.07 -1.77
C ALA A 4 18.73 -16.94 -0.27
N ILE A 5 19.08 -17.96 0.52
CA ILE A 5 18.95 -17.96 1.97
C ILE A 5 19.84 -16.85 2.57
N THR A 6 21.10 -16.76 2.10
CA THR A 6 22.03 -15.71 2.52
C THR A 6 21.49 -14.30 2.26
N ARG A 7 20.91 -14.05 1.09
CA ARG A 7 20.29 -12.75 0.77
C ARG A 7 19.09 -12.42 1.65
N LYS A 8 18.27 -13.43 1.97
CA LYS A 8 17.09 -13.26 2.84
C LYS A 8 17.52 -12.87 4.27
N SER A 9 18.51 -13.56 4.83
CA SER A 9 19.02 -13.25 6.16
C SER A 9 19.75 -11.91 6.22
N GLU A 10 20.51 -11.56 5.18
CA GLU A 10 21.22 -10.27 5.10
C GLU A 10 20.23 -9.11 5.04
N LEU A 11 19.21 -9.19 4.18
CA LEU A 11 18.17 -8.16 4.11
C LEU A 11 17.45 -8.02 5.45
N ALA A 12 17.12 -9.13 6.11
CA ALA A 12 16.45 -9.08 7.40
C ALA A 12 17.31 -8.43 8.49
N GLY A 13 18.61 -8.74 8.52
CA GLY A 13 19.56 -8.10 9.43
C GLY A 13 19.62 -6.59 9.22
N ARG A 14 19.80 -6.16 7.96
CA ARG A 14 19.87 -4.73 7.62
C ARG A 14 18.59 -3.97 7.96
N LEU A 15 17.42 -4.55 7.66
CA LEU A 15 16.13 -3.93 8.01
C LEU A 15 15.93 -3.79 9.53
N GLY A 16 16.53 -4.68 10.33
CA GLY A 16 16.52 -4.60 11.79
C GLY A 16 17.41 -3.49 12.37
N GLU A 17 18.37 -3.00 11.60
CA GLU A 17 19.28 -1.91 11.99
C GLU A 17 18.72 -0.52 11.64
N LEU A 18 17.72 -0.45 10.76
CA LEU A 18 17.11 0.81 10.34
C LEU A 18 16.24 1.43 11.45
N PRO A 19 16.11 2.77 11.50
CA PRO A 19 15.15 3.44 12.36
C PRO A 19 13.71 2.93 12.13
N PRO A 20 12.90 2.76 13.20
CA PRO A 20 11.53 2.25 13.11
C PRO A 20 10.68 2.92 12.03
N ALA A 21 10.72 4.26 11.96
CA ALA A 21 9.96 5.06 11.00
C ALA A 21 10.30 4.71 9.55
N LEU A 22 11.59 4.50 9.28
CA LEU A 22 12.08 4.15 7.95
C LEU A 22 11.65 2.73 7.58
N THR A 23 11.79 1.76 8.49
CA THR A 23 11.33 0.38 8.26
C THR A 23 9.83 0.31 8.01
N GLN A 24 9.02 1.09 8.75
CA GLN A 24 7.58 1.23 8.51
C GLN A 24 7.29 1.84 7.13
N GLY A 25 8.01 2.89 6.74
CA GLY A 25 7.90 3.48 5.40
C GLY A 25 8.26 2.49 4.29
N LEU A 26 9.29 1.67 4.49
CA LEU A 26 9.67 0.60 3.57
C LEU A 26 8.59 -0.48 3.47
N ALA A 27 7.90 -0.81 4.55
CA ALA A 27 6.77 -1.75 4.53
C ALA A 27 5.60 -1.20 3.69
N VAL A 28 5.28 0.09 3.84
CA VAL A 28 4.25 0.74 3.03
C VAL A 28 4.65 0.79 1.56
N ARG A 29 5.91 1.14 1.25
CA ARG A 29 6.43 1.11 -0.13
C ARG A 29 6.37 -0.29 -0.73
N ALA A 30 6.72 -1.32 0.03
CA ALA A 30 6.56 -2.71 -0.41
C ALA A 30 5.08 -3.01 -0.71
N ALA A 31 4.15 -2.56 0.13
CA ALA A 31 2.72 -2.78 -0.08
C ALA A 31 2.17 -2.01 -1.30
N LEU A 32 2.61 -0.77 -1.51
CA LEU A 32 2.27 0.03 -2.70
C LEU A 32 2.63 -0.70 -4.00
N ARG A 33 3.77 -1.41 -4.05
CA ARG A 33 4.15 -2.20 -5.24
C ARG A 33 3.12 -3.26 -5.61
N THR A 34 2.33 -3.72 -4.66
CA THR A 34 1.33 -4.77 -4.90
C THR A 34 0.02 -4.25 -5.50
N VAL A 35 -0.17 -2.93 -5.64
CA VAL A 35 -1.44 -2.37 -6.15
C VAL A 35 -1.79 -2.92 -7.54
N ALA A 36 -0.81 -3.01 -8.46
CA ALA A 36 -1.02 -3.54 -9.80
C ALA A 36 -1.46 -5.02 -9.82
N LEU A 37 -1.26 -5.77 -8.73
CA LEU A 37 -1.73 -7.14 -8.57
C LEU A 37 -3.25 -7.23 -8.36
N LEU A 38 -3.93 -6.11 -8.10
CA LEU A 38 -5.39 -6.09 -8.02
C LEU A 38 -6.06 -6.17 -9.40
N GLU A 39 -5.32 -5.88 -10.48
CA GLU A 39 -5.86 -5.88 -11.85
C GLU A 39 -6.47 -7.21 -12.26
N PRO A 40 -5.80 -8.37 -12.11
CA PRO A 40 -6.36 -9.63 -12.58
C PRO A 40 -7.64 -10.01 -11.84
N TRP A 41 -7.78 -9.58 -10.58
CA TRP A 41 -9.01 -9.78 -9.83
C TRP A 41 -10.12 -8.86 -10.30
N LEU A 42 -9.81 -7.58 -10.47
CA LEU A 42 -10.76 -6.60 -11.01
C LEU A 42 -11.23 -6.98 -12.41
N ALA A 43 -10.38 -7.61 -13.23
CA ALA A 43 -10.74 -8.10 -14.55
C ALA A 43 -11.60 -9.37 -14.52
N ALA A 44 -11.39 -10.25 -13.53
CA ALA A 44 -12.11 -11.52 -13.43
C ALA A 44 -13.46 -11.39 -12.72
N ASP A 45 -13.54 -10.55 -11.69
CA ASP A 45 -14.71 -10.39 -10.82
C ASP A 45 -14.75 -8.95 -10.28
N GLU A 46 -15.23 -8.04 -11.12
CA GLU A 46 -15.29 -6.62 -10.81
C GLU A 46 -16.22 -6.31 -9.64
N GLU A 47 -17.33 -7.05 -9.52
CA GLU A 47 -18.31 -6.88 -8.44
C GLU A 47 -17.69 -7.19 -7.08
N ALA A 48 -16.89 -8.26 -6.97
CA ALA A 48 -16.21 -8.59 -5.73
C ALA A 48 -14.98 -7.68 -5.46
N ALA A 49 -14.26 -7.28 -6.50
CA ALA A 49 -13.00 -6.53 -6.37
C ALA A 49 -13.20 -5.03 -6.11
N ALA A 50 -14.14 -4.38 -6.81
CA ALA A 50 -14.31 -2.93 -6.77
C ALA A 50 -14.54 -2.35 -5.36
N PRO A 51 -15.37 -2.95 -4.48
CA PRO A 51 -15.57 -2.46 -3.12
C PRO A 51 -14.28 -2.48 -2.26
N MET A 52 -13.27 -3.26 -2.67
CA MET A 52 -12.04 -3.46 -1.92
C MET A 52 -10.94 -2.45 -2.31
N LEU A 53 -11.08 -1.80 -3.47
CA LEU A 53 -10.05 -0.90 -4.01
C LEU A 53 -9.89 0.34 -3.14
N LEU A 54 -11.00 1.03 -2.83
CA LEU A 54 -10.95 2.27 -2.07
C LEU A 54 -10.37 2.09 -0.66
N PRO A 55 -10.81 1.11 0.16
CA PRO A 55 -10.19 0.87 1.47
C PRO A 55 -8.70 0.57 1.38
N THR A 56 -8.27 -0.15 0.34
CA THR A 56 -6.87 -0.51 0.13
C THR A 56 -6.02 0.70 -0.21
N LEU A 57 -6.43 1.50 -1.20
CA LEU A 57 -5.70 2.70 -1.60
C LEU A 57 -5.67 3.72 -0.46
N ARG A 58 -6.79 3.89 0.27
CA ARG A 58 -6.85 4.74 1.46
C ARG A 58 -5.85 4.30 2.53
N ALA A 59 -5.82 3.02 2.88
CA ALA A 59 -4.90 2.50 3.89
C ALA A 59 -3.43 2.72 3.49
N LEU A 60 -3.10 2.53 2.20
CA LEU A 60 -1.76 2.77 1.68
C LEU A 60 -1.38 4.26 1.67
N ALA A 61 -2.29 5.15 1.27
CA ALA A 61 -2.06 6.60 1.27
C ALA A 61 -1.87 7.14 2.69
N VAL A 62 -2.77 6.77 3.61
CA VAL A 62 -2.64 7.11 5.04
C VAL A 62 -1.34 6.56 5.60
N GLY A 63 -1.00 5.31 5.26
CA GLY A 63 0.20 4.67 5.76
C GLY A 63 1.48 5.35 5.27
N HIS A 64 1.50 5.79 4.01
CA HIS A 64 2.66 6.46 3.43
C HIS A 64 2.85 7.85 4.05
N ALA A 65 1.77 8.64 4.12
CA ALA A 65 1.78 9.95 4.74
C ALA A 65 2.24 9.90 6.21
N ALA A 66 1.76 8.89 6.96
CA ALA A 66 2.18 8.64 8.34
C ALA A 66 3.67 8.31 8.44
N ALA A 67 4.19 7.44 7.57
CA ALA A 67 5.60 7.07 7.56
C ALA A 67 6.52 8.25 7.23
N VAL A 68 6.15 9.07 6.24
CA VAL A 68 6.89 10.30 5.91
C VAL A 68 6.93 11.24 7.12
N LYS A 69 5.79 11.44 7.79
CA LYS A 69 5.72 12.33 8.96
C LYS A 69 6.53 11.82 10.15
N LEU A 70 6.53 10.51 10.40
CA LEU A 70 7.38 9.89 11.41
C LEU A 70 8.87 10.09 11.11
N ALA A 71 9.25 9.84 9.85
CA ALA A 71 10.63 9.99 9.41
C ALA A 71 11.11 11.45 9.53
N ALA A 72 10.21 12.43 9.44
CA ALA A 72 10.51 13.85 9.60
C ALA A 72 10.65 14.29 11.07
N GLY A 73 10.70 13.34 12.02
CA GLY A 73 10.74 13.63 13.46
C GLY A 73 9.39 14.10 14.02
N GLY A 74 8.29 13.92 13.28
CA GLY A 74 6.95 14.20 13.75
C GLY A 74 6.66 13.44 15.05
N HIS A 75 6.17 14.15 16.07
CA HIS A 75 5.82 13.51 17.34
C HIS A 75 4.79 12.40 17.12
N VAL A 76 4.99 11.26 17.78
CA VAL A 76 4.05 10.12 17.82
C VAL A 76 2.64 10.59 18.19
N GLY A 77 2.49 11.70 18.94
CA GLY A 77 1.21 12.35 19.24
C GLY A 77 0.40 12.81 18.03
N ALA A 78 1.04 13.19 16.91
CA ALA A 78 0.33 13.53 15.66
C ALA A 78 -0.22 12.28 14.97
N LEU A 79 0.45 11.14 15.14
CA LEU A 79 -0.03 9.82 14.70
C LEU A 79 -1.08 9.25 15.64
N ALA A 80 -0.94 9.52 16.94
CA ALA A 80 -1.96 9.24 17.93
C ALA A 80 -3.22 10.08 17.64
N ALA A 81 -3.12 11.32 17.17
CA ALA A 81 -4.27 12.09 16.69
C ALA A 81 -4.91 11.48 15.42
N LEU A 82 -4.11 10.95 14.48
CA LEU A 82 -4.61 10.20 13.33
C LEU A 82 -5.26 8.87 13.72
N SER A 83 -4.75 8.23 14.78
CA SER A 83 -5.26 6.98 15.35
C SER A 83 -6.48 7.19 16.27
N ASP A 84 -6.54 8.29 17.03
CA ASP A 84 -7.65 8.72 17.89
C ASP A 84 -8.83 9.19 17.05
N ALA A 85 -8.56 9.77 15.87
CA ALA A 85 -9.58 10.01 14.85
C ALA A 85 -10.12 8.69 14.25
N GLY A 86 -9.63 7.53 14.68
CA GLY A 86 -10.09 6.21 14.24
C GLY A 86 -9.76 5.89 12.79
N LEU A 87 -9.13 6.80 12.03
CA LEU A 87 -8.89 6.68 10.60
C LEU A 87 -7.97 5.50 10.27
N THR A 88 -6.85 5.34 11.00
CA THR A 88 -5.90 4.25 10.77
C THR A 88 -6.50 2.91 11.19
N THR A 89 -7.11 2.84 12.38
CA THR A 89 -7.72 1.61 12.89
C THR A 89 -8.93 1.19 12.05
N ALA A 90 -9.79 2.12 11.63
CA ALA A 90 -10.95 1.81 10.78
C ALA A 90 -10.52 1.43 9.36
N ALA A 91 -9.54 2.12 8.77
CA ALA A 91 -9.01 1.74 7.46
C ALA A 91 -8.34 0.36 7.50
N VAL A 92 -7.57 0.05 8.57
CA VAL A 92 -6.97 -1.27 8.80
C VAL A 92 -8.06 -2.32 9.00
N ASP A 93 -9.04 -2.07 9.87
CA ASP A 93 -10.10 -3.02 10.21
C ASP A 93 -10.98 -3.34 8.99
N GLU A 94 -11.37 -2.33 8.21
CA GLU A 94 -12.06 -2.56 6.95
C GLU A 94 -11.17 -3.31 5.96
N ALA A 95 -9.91 -2.92 5.77
CA ALA A 95 -8.98 -3.66 4.90
C ALA A 95 -8.81 -5.12 5.35
N VAL A 96 -8.75 -5.39 6.65
CA VAL A 96 -8.69 -6.75 7.22
C VAL A 96 -9.97 -7.51 6.93
N LYS A 97 -11.15 -6.96 7.27
CA LYS A 97 -12.45 -7.59 7.00
C LYS A 97 -12.60 -7.92 5.52
N HIS A 98 -12.20 -7.00 4.66
CA HIS A 98 -12.22 -7.15 3.21
C HIS A 98 -11.22 -8.20 2.73
N ALA A 99 -10.00 -8.22 3.25
CA ALA A 99 -9.02 -9.28 2.98
C ALA A 99 -9.55 -10.66 3.39
N THR A 100 -10.14 -10.77 4.58
CA THR A 100 -10.74 -12.01 5.09
C THR A 100 -11.90 -12.46 4.21
N LYS A 101 -12.79 -11.55 3.80
CA LYS A 101 -13.87 -11.84 2.85
C LYS A 101 -13.32 -12.31 1.50
N ALA A 102 -12.31 -11.64 0.96
CA ALA A 102 -11.67 -12.02 -0.30
C ALA A 102 -11.06 -13.42 -0.20
N VAL A 103 -10.39 -13.74 0.91
CA VAL A 103 -9.84 -15.09 1.17
C VAL A 103 -10.96 -16.14 1.32
N ALA A 104 -12.05 -15.81 2.00
CA ALA A 104 -13.19 -16.72 2.16
C ALA A 104 -13.88 -17.01 0.81
N LEU A 105 -14.14 -15.97 0.01
CA LEU A 105 -14.65 -16.07 -1.37
C LEU A 105 -13.73 -16.94 -2.21
N ALA A 106 -12.42 -16.63 -2.20
CA ALA A 106 -11.40 -17.40 -2.89
C ALA A 106 -11.39 -18.88 -2.52
N THR A 107 -11.64 -19.21 -1.25
CA THR A 107 -11.66 -20.59 -0.75
C THR A 107 -12.95 -21.32 -1.13
N SER A 108 -14.08 -20.61 -1.20
CA SER A 108 -15.41 -21.18 -1.51
C SER A 108 -15.68 -21.42 -3.00
N VAL A 109 -15.02 -20.68 -3.89
CA VAL A 109 -15.27 -20.72 -5.36
C VAL A 109 -14.32 -21.71 -6.08
N ILE A 110 -13.49 -22.47 -5.36
CA ILE A 110 -12.45 -23.33 -5.97
C ILE A 110 -13.07 -24.58 -6.63
N VAL A 111 -13.46 -24.43 -7.89
CA VAL A 111 -13.60 -25.55 -8.85
C VAL A 111 -12.64 -25.37 -10.06
N GLY A 112 -11.74 -24.38 -10.07
CA GLY A 112 -10.81 -24.14 -11.20
C GLY A 112 -9.44 -23.53 -10.84
N THR A 113 -8.42 -23.86 -11.63
CA THR A 113 -7.01 -23.46 -11.43
C THR A 113 -6.74 -21.97 -11.71
N GLN A 114 -7.46 -21.34 -12.63
CA GLN A 114 -7.29 -19.91 -12.94
C GLN A 114 -7.80 -19.00 -11.81
N ALA A 115 -8.97 -19.29 -11.26
CA ALA A 115 -9.52 -18.57 -10.10
C ALA A 115 -8.52 -18.61 -8.92
N LYS A 116 -7.89 -19.76 -8.68
CA LYS A 116 -6.88 -19.93 -7.62
C LYS A 116 -5.72 -18.94 -7.74
N ASN A 117 -5.21 -18.69 -8.95
CA ASN A 117 -4.10 -17.77 -9.17
C ASN A 117 -4.52 -16.31 -8.98
N VAL A 118 -5.67 -15.91 -9.55
CA VAL A 118 -6.22 -14.56 -9.41
C VAL A 118 -6.45 -14.20 -7.94
N PHE A 119 -7.10 -15.09 -7.20
CA PHE A 119 -7.37 -14.86 -5.78
C PHE A 119 -6.11 -14.89 -4.91
N HIS A 120 -5.14 -15.75 -5.23
CA HIS A 120 -3.86 -15.76 -4.52
C HIS A 120 -3.14 -14.42 -4.66
N ILE A 121 -3.14 -13.85 -5.87
CA ILE A 121 -2.54 -12.55 -6.17
C ILE A 121 -3.27 -11.41 -5.46
N ALA A 122 -4.61 -11.40 -5.50
CA ALA A 122 -5.41 -10.43 -4.74
C ALA A 122 -5.11 -10.49 -3.24
N ARG A 123 -5.09 -11.69 -2.66
CA ARG A 123 -4.74 -11.91 -1.25
C ARG A 123 -3.39 -11.30 -0.88
N ILE A 124 -2.38 -11.40 -1.76
CA ILE A 124 -1.06 -10.81 -1.51
C ILE A 124 -1.20 -9.28 -1.34
N ALA A 125 -1.91 -8.61 -2.25
CA ALA A 125 -2.07 -7.16 -2.21
C ALA A 125 -2.81 -6.66 -0.95
N PHE A 126 -3.91 -7.32 -0.58
CA PHE A 126 -4.62 -6.98 0.66
C PHE A 126 -3.78 -7.28 1.90
N SER A 127 -3.15 -8.46 1.95
CA SER A 127 -2.30 -8.84 3.09
C SER A 127 -1.14 -7.86 3.25
N ALA A 128 -0.55 -7.40 2.15
CA ALA A 128 0.52 -6.41 2.15
C ALA A 128 0.04 -5.09 2.76
N SER A 129 -1.11 -4.58 2.28
CA SER A 129 -1.70 -3.32 2.73
C SER A 129 -2.07 -3.38 4.22
N VAL A 130 -2.71 -4.47 4.66
CA VAL A 130 -3.05 -4.71 6.07
C VAL A 130 -1.80 -4.76 6.94
N ARG A 131 -0.76 -5.50 6.53
CA ARG A 131 0.47 -5.63 7.33
C ARG A 131 1.23 -4.30 7.44
N ALA A 132 1.27 -3.53 6.35
CA ALA A 132 1.87 -2.20 6.34
C ALA A 132 1.08 -1.21 7.22
N ALA A 133 -0.24 -1.25 7.18
CA ALA A 133 -1.06 -0.39 8.02
C ALA A 133 -0.99 -0.81 9.51
N PHE A 134 -0.93 -2.12 9.79
CA PHE A 134 -0.76 -2.65 11.14
C PHE A 134 0.57 -2.24 11.77
N CYS A 135 1.68 -2.24 11.01
CA CYS A 135 2.98 -1.87 11.56
C CYS A 135 3.06 -0.40 12.02
N LEU A 136 2.20 0.47 11.47
CA LEU A 136 2.07 1.89 11.86
C LEU A 136 1.20 2.09 13.10
N CYS A 137 0.21 1.22 13.33
CA CYS A 137 -0.68 1.27 14.49
C CYS A 137 -0.09 0.53 15.71
N SER A 138 0.91 -0.32 15.48
CA SER A 138 1.62 -1.06 16.51
C SER A 138 2.39 -0.11 17.42
N ASN A 139 2.48 -0.40 18.72
CA ASN A 139 3.35 0.35 19.61
C ASN A 139 4.82 0.33 19.14
N ALA A 140 5.62 1.29 19.63
CA ALA A 140 7.00 1.49 19.18
C ALA A 140 7.89 0.23 19.28
N ALA A 141 7.57 -0.70 20.18
CA ALA A 141 8.32 -1.95 20.34
C ALA A 141 7.95 -3.03 19.32
N ALA A 142 6.68 -3.13 18.90
CA ALA A 142 6.21 -4.16 17.98
C ALA A 142 6.22 -3.72 16.50
N GLY A 143 6.21 -2.42 16.24
CA GLY A 143 6.19 -1.84 14.89
C GLY A 143 7.30 -2.32 13.96
N PRO A 144 8.59 -2.27 14.37
CA PRO A 144 9.71 -2.66 13.50
C PRO A 144 9.66 -4.13 13.06
N ASP A 145 9.37 -5.03 13.98
CA ASP A 145 9.27 -6.48 13.72
C ASP A 145 8.05 -6.81 12.83
N ALA A 146 6.93 -6.11 13.02
CA ALA A 146 5.79 -6.21 12.11
C ALA A 146 6.11 -5.70 10.69
N ALA A 147 6.81 -4.56 10.59
CA ALA A 147 7.24 -3.98 9.32
C ALA A 147 8.23 -4.90 8.58
N LEU A 148 9.22 -5.44 9.28
CA LEU A 148 10.15 -6.45 8.77
C LEU A 148 9.38 -7.63 8.17
N ARG A 149 8.46 -8.25 8.94
CA ARG A 149 7.65 -9.37 8.46
C ARG A 149 6.82 -9.01 7.23
N ALA A 150 6.29 -7.79 7.17
CA ALA A 150 5.54 -7.30 6.02
C ALA A 150 6.42 -7.24 4.77
N ILE A 151 7.59 -6.60 4.85
CA ILE A 151 8.55 -6.48 3.74
C ILE A 151 8.97 -7.87 3.25
N MET A 152 9.34 -8.76 4.17
CA MET A 152 9.81 -10.11 3.82
C MET A 152 8.72 -10.95 3.16
N PHE A 153 7.49 -10.89 3.68
CA PHE A 153 6.34 -11.57 3.08
C PHE A 153 6.08 -11.07 1.65
N ILE A 154 6.04 -9.74 1.47
CA ILE A 154 5.76 -9.14 0.15
C ILE A 154 6.87 -9.48 -0.85
N ALA A 155 8.12 -9.35 -0.44
CA ALA A 155 9.28 -9.63 -1.30
C ALA A 155 9.31 -11.09 -1.75
N GLU A 156 8.93 -12.01 -0.88
CA GLU A 156 8.85 -13.45 -1.17
C GLU A 156 7.70 -13.78 -2.13
N GLU A 157 6.47 -13.35 -1.80
CA GLU A 157 5.28 -13.67 -2.59
C GLU A 157 5.32 -13.02 -3.99
N THR A 158 5.88 -11.82 -4.12
CA THR A 158 5.97 -11.08 -5.39
C THR A 158 7.30 -11.27 -6.13
N LYS A 159 8.25 -11.99 -5.52
CA LYS A 159 9.63 -12.18 -6.02
C LYS A 159 10.36 -10.84 -6.24
N THR A 160 10.14 -9.87 -5.35
CA THR A 160 10.70 -8.51 -5.44
C THR A 160 11.82 -8.24 -4.42
N PHE A 161 12.49 -9.27 -3.91
CA PHE A 161 13.69 -9.12 -3.07
C PHE A 161 14.72 -8.09 -3.58
N PRO A 162 15.03 -8.01 -4.89
CA PRO A 162 15.94 -6.98 -5.39
C PRO A 162 15.44 -5.55 -5.15
N ALA A 163 14.13 -5.29 -5.24
CA ALA A 163 13.56 -3.97 -4.98
C ALA A 163 13.59 -3.64 -3.48
N ALA A 164 13.29 -4.60 -2.61
CA ALA A 164 13.40 -4.42 -1.15
C ALA A 164 14.86 -4.19 -0.71
N ALA A 165 15.82 -4.90 -1.33
CA ALA A 165 17.23 -4.68 -1.08
C ALA A 165 17.72 -3.33 -1.59
N ALA A 166 17.24 -2.89 -2.77
CA ALA A 166 17.57 -1.57 -3.31
C ALA A 166 17.02 -0.45 -2.42
N ASP A 167 15.79 -0.57 -1.93
CA ASP A 167 15.23 0.35 -0.93
C ASP A 167 16.12 0.39 0.31
N CYS A 168 16.42 -0.75 0.92
CA CYS A 168 17.23 -0.83 2.13
C CYS A 168 18.67 -0.29 1.92
N ALA A 169 19.21 -0.38 0.70
CA ALA A 169 20.51 0.16 0.34
C ALA A 169 20.52 1.67 0.09
N ALA A 170 19.45 2.19 -0.51
CA ALA A 170 19.33 3.60 -0.84
C ALA A 170 18.73 4.42 0.30
N ALA A 171 18.06 3.77 1.25
CA ALA A 171 17.43 4.43 2.37
C ALA A 171 18.48 5.09 3.26
N ASP A 172 18.48 6.41 3.25
CA ASP A 172 19.30 7.24 4.11
C ASP A 172 18.54 7.50 5.42
N ALA A 173 19.20 7.27 6.55
CA ALA A 173 18.62 7.53 7.85
C ALA A 173 18.61 9.03 8.19
N GLU A 174 19.53 9.83 7.63
CA GLU A 174 19.66 11.26 7.92
C GLU A 174 18.53 12.09 7.30
N ASP A 175 17.99 11.65 6.15
CA ASP A 175 16.85 12.28 5.48
C ASP A 175 15.79 11.27 5.00
N ALA A 176 15.43 10.36 5.91
CA ALA A 176 14.46 9.31 5.65
C ALA A 176 13.11 9.85 5.12
N ALA A 177 12.70 11.05 5.56
CA ALA A 177 11.42 11.64 5.16
C ALA A 177 11.44 12.12 3.71
N ALA A 178 12.43 12.92 3.31
CA ALA A 178 12.55 13.36 1.94
C ALA A 178 12.77 12.16 1.01
N TRP A 179 13.55 11.18 1.45
CA TRP A 179 13.74 9.94 0.71
C TRP A 179 12.43 9.20 0.47
N LEU A 180 11.62 8.96 1.51
CA LEU A 180 10.33 8.26 1.38
C LEU A 180 9.34 9.00 0.46
N ALA A 181 9.35 10.33 0.48
CA ALA A 181 8.46 11.18 -0.30
C ALA A 181 8.88 11.32 -1.77
N ALA A 182 10.18 11.40 -2.04
CA ALA A 182 10.71 11.74 -3.36
C ALA A 182 11.25 10.54 -4.15
N THR A 183 11.36 9.36 -3.54
CA THR A 183 11.93 8.18 -4.22
C THR A 183 10.87 7.43 -5.01
N PRO A 184 11.10 7.12 -6.31
CA PRO A 184 10.16 6.33 -7.10
C PRO A 184 9.91 4.96 -6.48
N LEU A 185 8.72 4.40 -6.70
CA LEU A 185 8.34 3.11 -6.13
C LEU A 185 9.29 1.98 -6.55
N TRP A 186 9.89 2.07 -7.74
CA TRP A 186 10.86 1.11 -8.24
C TRP A 186 12.22 1.79 -8.48
N LEU A 187 13.19 1.55 -7.58
CA LEU A 187 14.58 2.01 -7.71
C LEU A 187 15.40 1.30 -8.81
N GLY A 188 14.74 0.45 -9.61
CA GLY A 188 15.37 -0.33 -10.66
C GLY A 188 14.32 -0.76 -11.67
N LYS A 189 14.55 -1.90 -12.32
CA LYS A 189 13.60 -2.40 -13.31
C LYS A 189 12.29 -2.78 -12.65
N GLU A 190 11.23 -2.08 -13.02
CA GLU A 190 9.86 -2.47 -12.66
C GLU A 190 9.53 -3.88 -13.20
N PRO A 191 8.96 -4.77 -12.38
CA PRO A 191 8.52 -6.08 -12.83
C PRO A 191 7.45 -5.99 -13.91
N ARG A 192 7.50 -6.93 -14.86
CA ARG A 192 6.55 -7.00 -15.99
C ARG A 192 5.09 -6.96 -15.55
N TRP A 193 4.73 -7.71 -14.50
CA TRP A 193 3.35 -7.74 -13.99
C TRP A 193 2.87 -6.36 -13.50
N SER A 194 3.77 -5.52 -12.98
CA SER A 194 3.42 -4.17 -12.53
C SER A 194 3.28 -3.25 -13.74
N ALA A 195 4.25 -3.30 -14.65
CA ALA A 195 4.27 -2.49 -15.87
C ALA A 195 3.07 -2.78 -16.80
N GLU A 196 2.56 -4.01 -16.84
CA GLU A 196 1.40 -4.40 -17.63
C GLU A 196 0.08 -4.25 -16.84
N GLY A 197 0.06 -4.65 -15.56
CA GLY A 197 -1.15 -4.65 -14.74
C GLY A 197 -1.61 -3.25 -14.36
N TRP A 198 -0.69 -2.32 -14.07
CA TRP A 198 -1.09 -0.97 -13.67
C TRP A 198 -1.83 -0.20 -14.78
N PRO A 199 -1.34 -0.11 -16.03
CA PRO A 199 -2.08 0.57 -17.10
C PRO A 199 -3.48 -0.01 -17.35
N ALA A 200 -3.62 -1.33 -17.28
CA ALA A 200 -4.92 -2.00 -17.44
C ALA A 200 -5.88 -1.66 -16.29
N MET A 201 -5.41 -1.71 -15.04
CA MET A 201 -6.18 -1.29 -13.86
C MET A 201 -6.60 0.17 -13.94
N LYS A 202 -5.65 1.07 -14.27
CA LYS A 202 -5.90 2.50 -14.43
C LYS A 202 -6.99 2.77 -15.47
N SER A 203 -6.87 2.15 -16.64
CA SER A 203 -7.88 2.29 -17.72
C SER A 203 -9.27 1.87 -17.24
N ARG A 204 -9.38 0.72 -16.56
CA ARG A 204 -10.65 0.22 -16.02
C ARG A 204 -11.24 1.14 -14.95
N LEU A 205 -10.41 1.65 -14.04
CA LEU A 205 -10.83 2.60 -13.02
C LEU A 205 -11.34 3.91 -13.62
N LEU A 206 -10.65 4.45 -14.63
CA LEU A 206 -11.03 5.69 -15.31
C LEU A 206 -12.28 5.56 -16.18
N ALA A 207 -12.65 4.34 -16.58
CA ALA A 207 -13.90 4.06 -17.30
C ALA A 207 -15.14 4.08 -16.39
N ARG A 208 -14.99 4.22 -15.06
CA ARG A 208 -16.09 4.23 -14.11
C ARG A 208 -16.63 5.64 -13.91
N ASP A 209 -17.62 5.99 -14.71
CA ASP A 209 -18.24 7.31 -14.72
C ASP A 209 -18.81 7.70 -13.35
N GLY A 210 -18.56 8.95 -12.94
CA GLY A 210 -19.05 9.52 -11.68
C GLY A 210 -18.36 9.03 -10.41
N GLU A 211 -17.31 8.21 -10.53
CA GLU A 211 -16.52 7.73 -9.38
C GLU A 211 -15.21 8.47 -9.18
N GLU A 212 -14.84 9.43 -10.05
CA GLU A 212 -13.68 10.31 -9.89
C GLU A 212 -12.36 9.59 -9.51
N TRP A 213 -12.14 8.37 -10.02
CA TRP A 213 -10.95 7.56 -9.69
C TRP A 213 -9.63 8.20 -10.08
N ARG A 214 -9.67 9.27 -10.89
CA ARG A 214 -8.50 10.05 -11.29
C ARG A 214 -7.65 10.47 -10.09
N VAL A 215 -8.28 10.86 -8.97
CA VAL A 215 -7.55 11.30 -7.76
C VAL A 215 -6.58 10.21 -7.25
N TRP A 216 -6.99 8.95 -7.30
CA TRP A 216 -6.16 7.82 -6.86
C TRP A 216 -5.17 7.38 -7.92
N THR A 217 -5.55 7.42 -9.20
CA THR A 217 -4.63 7.04 -10.27
C THR A 217 -3.48 8.03 -10.40
N ASP A 218 -3.75 9.32 -10.25
CA ASP A 218 -2.73 10.37 -10.33
C ASP A 218 -1.80 10.32 -9.12
N TRP A 219 -2.34 10.09 -7.91
CA TRP A 219 -1.53 9.84 -6.72
C TRP A 219 -0.62 8.62 -6.86
N TYR A 220 -1.15 7.48 -7.33
CA TYR A 220 -0.34 6.28 -7.48
C TYR A 220 0.72 6.45 -8.56
N GLU A 221 0.42 7.13 -9.68
CA GLU A 221 1.43 7.50 -10.69
C GLU A 221 2.52 8.39 -10.09
N ALA A 222 2.16 9.42 -9.29
CA ALA A 222 3.12 10.27 -8.60
C ALA A 222 3.99 9.52 -7.57
N ARG A 223 3.51 8.41 -7.00
CA ARG A 223 4.33 7.52 -6.16
C ARG A 223 5.19 6.56 -6.98
N ARG A 224 4.69 6.10 -8.14
CA ARG A 224 5.42 5.23 -9.06
C ARG A 224 6.57 5.97 -9.73
N ASP A 225 6.31 7.20 -10.15
CA ASP A 225 7.25 8.16 -10.73
C ASP A 225 6.99 9.56 -10.13
N PRO A 226 7.89 10.07 -9.26
CA PRO A 226 7.77 11.40 -8.66
C PRO A 226 7.69 12.55 -9.66
N GLN A 227 8.10 12.35 -10.92
CA GLN A 227 7.96 13.35 -11.97
C GLN A 227 6.54 13.42 -12.55
N ALA A 228 5.66 12.48 -12.21
CA ALA A 228 4.29 12.43 -12.72
C ALA A 228 3.34 13.42 -12.03
N GLY A 229 3.70 13.97 -10.86
CA GLY A 229 2.89 14.98 -10.18
C GLY A 229 3.10 15.05 -8.67
N ASP A 230 2.25 15.82 -7.98
CA ASP A 230 2.27 15.93 -6.52
C ASP A 230 1.28 14.95 -5.86
N ALA A 231 1.81 13.93 -5.19
CA ALA A 231 1.00 12.98 -4.42
C ALA A 231 0.59 13.53 -3.03
N THR A 232 1.25 14.57 -2.54
CA THR A 232 1.07 15.10 -1.18
C THR A 232 -0.33 15.67 -0.98
N ALA A 233 -0.90 16.30 -2.02
CA ALA A 233 -2.24 16.87 -1.95
C ALA A 233 -3.31 15.84 -1.59
N LEU A 234 -3.29 14.65 -2.23
CA LEU A 234 -4.20 13.56 -1.88
C LEU A 234 -3.92 13.04 -0.47
N GLU A 235 -2.65 12.83 -0.14
CA GLU A 235 -2.21 12.34 1.19
C GLU A 235 -2.67 13.24 2.33
N VAL A 236 -2.81 14.56 2.10
CA VAL A 236 -3.42 15.48 3.08
C VAL A 236 -4.95 15.42 3.04
N ALA A 237 -5.54 15.36 1.84
CA ALA A 237 -6.99 15.35 1.66
C ALA A 237 -7.67 14.13 2.30
N VAL A 238 -7.02 12.95 2.30
CA VAL A 238 -7.59 11.73 2.91
C VAL A 238 -7.85 11.87 4.41
N PHE A 239 -7.14 12.77 5.10
CA PHE A 239 -7.35 13.03 6.53
C PHE A 239 -8.45 14.05 6.82
N ARG A 240 -8.97 14.73 5.78
CA ARG A 240 -10.03 15.75 5.93
C ARG A 240 -11.43 15.19 5.78
N LEU A 241 -11.55 13.94 5.30
CA LEU A 241 -12.82 13.33 4.98
C LEU A 241 -13.33 12.48 6.14
N ASP A 242 -14.56 12.74 6.57
CA ASP A 242 -15.23 11.99 7.63
C ASP A 242 -15.50 10.53 7.25
N GLU A 243 -15.49 9.64 8.25
CA GLU A 243 -15.70 8.19 8.05
C GLU A 243 -17.01 7.84 7.36
N MET A 244 -18.05 8.67 7.50
CA MET A 244 -19.33 8.47 6.81
C MET A 244 -19.16 8.44 5.28
N HIS A 245 -18.38 9.37 4.72
CA HIS A 245 -18.18 9.45 3.27
C HIS A 245 -17.39 8.26 2.75
N TRP A 246 -16.43 7.76 3.54
CA TRP A 246 -15.68 6.56 3.19
C TRP A 246 -16.56 5.31 3.13
N ARG A 247 -17.51 5.18 4.06
CA ARG A 247 -18.47 4.06 4.09
C ARG A 247 -19.43 4.05 2.90
N ASN A 248 -19.72 5.21 2.32
CA ASN A 248 -20.58 5.34 1.16
C ASN A 248 -19.86 5.03 -0.17
N GLY A 249 -18.55 4.77 -0.12
CA GLY A 249 -17.77 4.26 -1.25
C GLY A 249 -17.27 5.34 -2.23
N PRO A 250 -16.72 4.93 -3.38
CA PRO A 250 -15.97 5.82 -4.27
C PRO A 250 -16.82 6.92 -4.92
N LYS A 251 -18.11 6.67 -5.19
CA LYS A 251 -19.04 7.68 -5.74
C LYS A 251 -19.23 8.90 -4.84
N GLU A 252 -19.01 8.74 -3.54
CA GLU A 252 -19.15 9.84 -2.58
C GLU A 252 -17.78 10.38 -2.15
N ALA A 253 -16.85 9.49 -1.80
CA ALA A 253 -15.56 9.91 -1.27
C ALA A 253 -14.67 10.60 -2.33
N ASN A 254 -14.58 10.04 -3.54
CA ASN A 254 -13.62 10.53 -4.54
C ASN A 254 -13.96 11.93 -5.08
N PRO A 255 -15.23 12.28 -5.37
CA PRO A 255 -15.57 13.66 -5.74
C PRO A 255 -15.24 14.69 -4.64
N LEU A 256 -15.36 14.32 -3.36
CA LEU A 256 -14.99 15.19 -2.25
C LEU A 256 -13.46 15.37 -2.18
N LEU A 257 -12.70 14.29 -2.36
CA LEU A 257 -11.23 14.37 -2.46
C LEU A 257 -10.79 15.25 -3.64
N ALA A 258 -11.43 15.12 -4.80
CA ALA A 258 -11.13 15.94 -5.98
C ALA A 258 -11.29 17.43 -5.68
N ARG A 259 -12.32 17.82 -4.93
CA ARG A 259 -12.56 19.22 -4.49
C ARG A 259 -11.55 19.72 -3.46
N PHE A 260 -10.87 18.84 -2.72
CA PHE A 260 -9.84 19.25 -1.76
C PHE A 260 -8.47 19.44 -2.40
N ILE A 261 -8.25 18.84 -3.58
CA ILE A 261 -6.96 18.85 -4.29
C ILE A 261 -6.93 19.88 -5.42
N GLY A 262 -8.06 20.14 -6.07
CA GLY A 262 -8.23 21.19 -7.08
C GLY A 262 -8.52 22.55 -6.46
#